data_AF-A0A382IWK6-F1
#
_entry.id   AF-A0A382IWK6-F1
#
_cell.length_a   1.000
_cell.length_b   1.000
_cell.length_c   1.000
_cell.angle_alpha   90.00
_cell.angle_beta   90.00
_cell.angle_gamma   90.00
#
_symmetry.space_group_name_H-M   'P 1'
#
loop_
_entity.id
_entity.type
_entity.pdbx_description
1 polymer ?
#
loop_
_entity_poly.entity_id
_entity_poly.type
_entity_poly.pdbx_seq_one_letter_code
_entity_poly.pdbx_strand_id
1 'polypeptide(L)'
;HITYVKGNLMPEFILSWKSHFLSWKYFLKENKNLGLIIKYEDMVQNPKETFLDILKFFQTKINFEIDIKKFTNAVDAIQFNKLKQLEKQISFNEKSYSAKSFFRKGIVDEWKSVLPKSILKNIEKNFNEEMRKLHYV
;
A
#
# COMPACT_ATOMS: atom_id res chain seq x y z
N HIS A 1 -5.68 -17.21 -4.56
CA HIS A 1 -6.55 -16.13 -5.07
C HIS A 1 -6.71 -16.33 -6.56
N ILE A 2 -7.81 -15.87 -7.17
CA ILE A 2 -8.07 -16.06 -8.60
C ILE A 2 -8.12 -14.67 -9.21
N THR A 3 -7.24 -14.42 -10.18
CA THR A 3 -7.14 -13.13 -10.85
C THR A 3 -7.41 -13.34 -12.34
N TYR A 4 -8.21 -12.44 -12.93
CA TYR A 4 -8.59 -12.52 -14.33
C TYR A 4 -7.57 -11.77 -15.18
N VAL A 5 -6.85 -12.49 -16.03
CA VAL A 5 -5.97 -11.88 -17.05
C VAL A 5 -6.39 -12.39 -18.41
N LYS A 6 -6.88 -11.49 -19.27
CA LYS A 6 -7.32 -11.79 -20.65
C LYS A 6 -8.33 -12.96 -20.75
N GLY A 7 -9.28 -13.03 -19.81
CA GLY A 7 -10.32 -14.08 -19.80
C GLY A 7 -9.87 -15.44 -19.27
N ASN A 8 -8.61 -15.61 -18.88
CA ASN A 8 -8.11 -16.84 -18.27
C ASN A 8 -8.03 -16.72 -16.75
N LEU A 9 -8.48 -17.77 -16.06
CA LEU A 9 -8.32 -17.95 -14.62
C LEU A 9 -6.87 -18.33 -14.35
N MET A 10 -6.08 -17.41 -13.81
CA MET A 10 -4.74 -17.76 -13.31
C MET A 10 -4.78 -17.90 -11.79
N PRO A 11 -4.34 -19.06 -11.24
CA PRO A 11 -4.19 -19.22 -9.81
C PRO A 11 -3.04 -18.34 -9.34
N GLU A 12 -3.35 -17.41 -8.43
CA GLU A 12 -2.36 -16.59 -7.76
C GLU A 12 -2.08 -17.16 -6.37
N PHE A 13 -0.81 -17.55 -6.16
CA PHE A 13 -0.32 -18.02 -4.89
C PHE A 13 -0.13 -16.82 -3.94
N ILE A 14 -1.13 -16.56 -3.12
CA ILE A 14 -0.97 -15.65 -1.98
C ILE A 14 -0.19 -16.40 -0.89
N LEU A 15 1.11 -16.13 -0.82
CA LEU A 15 1.96 -16.63 0.25
C LEU A 15 1.80 -15.81 1.53
N SER A 16 2.57 -16.15 2.57
CA SER A 16 2.61 -15.34 3.80
C SER A 16 3.05 -13.89 3.50
N TRP A 17 2.63 -12.95 4.35
CA TRP A 17 3.06 -11.55 4.27
C TRP A 17 4.59 -11.42 4.20
N LYS A 18 5.31 -12.18 5.03
CA LYS A 18 6.78 -12.24 5.02
C LYS A 18 7.32 -12.67 3.67
N SER A 19 6.82 -13.78 3.12
CA SER A 19 7.26 -14.30 1.83
C SER A 19 7.04 -13.28 0.71
N HIS A 20 5.88 -12.61 0.72
CA HIS A 20 5.55 -11.57 -0.26
C HIS A 20 6.45 -10.33 -0.12
N PHE A 21 6.68 -9.84 1.10
CA PHE A 21 7.58 -8.71 1.32
C PHE A 21 9.02 -9.03 0.92
N LEU A 22 9.53 -10.20 1.32
CA LEU A 22 10.90 -10.61 1.02
C LEU A 22 11.13 -10.80 -0.48
N SER A 23 10.15 -11.33 -1.24
CA SER A 23 10.30 -11.51 -2.68
C SER A 23 10.53 -10.17 -3.39
N TRP A 24 9.69 -9.16 -3.10
CA TRP A 24 9.87 -7.80 -3.64
C TRP A 24 11.16 -7.14 -3.17
N LYS A 25 11.49 -7.28 -1.87
CA LYS A 25 12.73 -6.72 -1.31
C LYS A 25 13.98 -7.29 -1.98
N TYR A 26 14.05 -8.60 -2.16
CA TYR A 26 15.19 -9.24 -2.82
C TYR A 26 15.23 -8.94 -4.30
N PHE A 27 14.09 -8.92 -4.99
CA PHE A 27 14.01 -8.50 -6.38
C PHE A 27 14.61 -7.10 -6.58
N LEU A 28 14.22 -6.13 -5.75
CA LEU A 28 14.74 -4.76 -5.87
C LEU A 28 16.19 -4.61 -5.40
N LYS A 29 16.69 -5.49 -4.52
CA LYS A 29 18.12 -5.49 -4.16
C LYS A 29 19.00 -5.71 -5.39
N GLU A 30 18.60 -6.64 -6.25
CA GLU A 30 19.28 -6.96 -7.51
C GLU A 30 18.88 -6.01 -8.65
N ASN A 31 17.70 -5.40 -8.56
CA ASN A 31 17.10 -4.54 -9.60
C ASN A 31 16.71 -3.15 -9.07
N LYS A 32 17.67 -2.43 -8.46
CA LYS A 32 17.42 -1.19 -7.69
C LYS A 32 16.62 -0.12 -8.44
N ASN A 33 16.71 -0.11 -9.77
CA ASN A 33 16.07 0.89 -10.61
C ASN A 33 14.71 0.44 -11.18
N LEU A 34 14.21 -0.76 -10.88
CA LEU A 34 12.97 -1.28 -11.48
C LEU A 34 11.70 -1.07 -10.63
N GLY A 35 11.84 -0.66 -9.38
CA GLY A 35 10.69 -0.40 -8.53
C GLY A 35 11.04 0.35 -7.26
N LEU A 36 9.99 0.68 -6.52
CA LEU A 36 10.04 1.45 -5.28
C LEU A 36 9.18 0.75 -4.23
N ILE A 37 9.72 0.53 -3.03
CA ILE A 37 8.95 0.05 -1.87
C ILE A 37 8.55 1.26 -1.03
N ILE A 38 7.26 1.39 -0.77
CA ILE A 38 6.68 2.45 0.06
C ILE A 38 5.89 1.78 1.17
N LYS A 39 6.03 2.27 2.40
CA LYS A 39 5.22 1.82 3.53
C LYS A 39 3.90 2.59 3.55
N TYR A 40 2.83 1.89 3.90
CA TYR A 40 1.52 2.51 4.02
C TYR A 40 1.52 3.63 5.07
N GLU A 41 2.28 3.43 6.16
CA GLU A 41 2.41 4.39 7.25
C GLU A 41 3.02 5.71 6.78
N ASP A 42 4.02 5.66 5.89
CA ASP A 42 4.63 6.86 5.31
C ASP A 42 3.62 7.61 4.42
N MET A 43 2.78 6.88 3.66
CA MET A 43 1.71 7.49 2.85
C MET A 43 0.66 8.20 3.70
N VAL A 44 0.37 7.70 4.90
CA VAL A 44 -0.61 8.32 5.81
C VAL A 44 0.01 9.49 6.58
N GLN A 45 1.24 9.34 7.08
CA GLN A 45 1.90 10.35 7.90
C GLN A 45 2.47 11.50 7.07
N ASN A 46 3.03 11.21 5.91
CA ASN A 46 3.74 12.15 5.03
C ASN A 46 3.25 11.99 3.57
N PRO A 47 1.94 12.22 3.29
CA PRO A 47 1.34 11.94 1.99
C PRO A 47 1.98 12.74 0.85
N LYS A 48 2.36 14.00 1.12
CA LYS A 48 2.94 14.90 0.12
C LYS A 48 4.34 14.43 -0.26
N GLU A 49 5.18 14.16 0.73
CA GLU A 49 6.55 13.70 0.57
C GLU A 49 6.58 12.34 -0.13
N THR A 50 5.77 11.40 0.34
CA THR A 50 5.67 10.06 -0.26
C THR A 50 5.19 10.11 -1.70
N PHE A 51 4.20 10.94 -2.02
CA PHE A 51 3.74 11.11 -3.40
C PHE A 51 4.80 11.79 -4.28
N LEU A 52 5.53 12.77 -3.75
CA LEU A 52 6.65 13.38 -4.47
C LEU A 52 7.76 12.38 -4.78
N ASP A 53 8.07 11.46 -3.85
CA ASP A 53 9.07 10.41 -4.06
C ASP A 53 8.65 9.44 -5.17
N ILE A 54 7.35 9.11 -5.26
CA ILE A 54 6.79 8.35 -6.39
C ILE A 54 6.99 9.09 -7.71
N LEU A 55 6.67 10.40 -7.76
CA LEU A 55 6.84 11.18 -8.98
C LEU A 55 8.31 11.30 -9.40
N LYS A 56 9.22 11.54 -8.45
CA LYS A 56 10.66 11.54 -8.70
C LYS A 56 11.15 10.19 -9.21
N PHE A 57 10.65 9.09 -8.66
CA PHE A 57 10.95 7.76 -9.19
C PHE A 57 10.52 7.64 -10.66
N PHE A 58 9.32 8.09 -11.02
CA PHE A 58 8.88 8.11 -12.41
C PHE A 58 9.72 9.04 -13.30
N GLN A 59 10.20 10.18 -12.79
CA GLN A 59 11.10 11.06 -13.55
C GLN A 59 12.42 10.37 -13.94
N THR A 60 12.87 9.36 -13.19
CA THR A 60 14.03 8.54 -13.58
C THR A 60 13.78 7.64 -14.79
N LYS A 61 12.51 7.51 -15.23
CA LYS A 61 12.07 6.60 -16.31
C LYS A 61 11.44 7.33 -17.48
N ILE A 62 10.74 8.42 -17.20
CA ILE A 62 9.95 9.18 -18.15
C ILE A 62 10.31 10.65 -17.96
N ASN A 63 10.60 11.34 -19.05
CA ASN A 63 10.90 12.76 -19.00
C ASN A 63 9.62 13.58 -18.83
N PHE A 64 9.41 14.17 -17.65
CA PHE A 64 8.34 15.13 -17.38
C PHE A 64 8.71 16.05 -16.22
N GLU A 65 8.07 17.21 -16.16
CA GLU A 65 8.19 18.16 -15.06
C GLU A 65 7.00 18.08 -14.11
N ILE A 66 7.27 18.26 -12.82
CA ILE A 66 6.23 18.29 -11.79
C ILE A 66 5.64 19.70 -11.72
N ASP A 67 4.44 19.85 -12.28
CA ASP A 67 3.63 21.06 -12.11
C ASP A 67 3.11 21.15 -10.67
N ILE A 68 3.50 22.21 -9.96
CA ILE A 68 3.16 22.43 -8.54
C ILE A 68 1.64 22.52 -8.32
N LYS A 69 0.90 23.15 -9.23
CA LYS A 69 -0.55 23.30 -9.12
C LYS A 69 -1.24 21.96 -9.30
N LYS A 70 -0.85 21.17 -10.30
CA LYS A 70 -1.37 19.81 -10.50
C LYS A 70 -1.01 18.90 -9.33
N PHE A 71 0.21 18.99 -8.83
CA PHE A 71 0.66 18.23 -7.67
C PHE A 71 -0.18 18.53 -6.43
N THR A 72 -0.37 19.81 -6.07
CA THR A 72 -1.19 20.19 -4.92
C THR A 72 -2.64 19.73 -5.08
N ASN A 73 -3.22 19.89 -6.28
CA ASN A 73 -4.57 19.40 -6.55
C ASN A 73 -4.69 17.88 -6.42
N ALA A 74 -3.69 17.13 -6.89
CA ALA A 74 -3.66 15.68 -6.78
C ALA A 74 -3.57 15.23 -5.31
N VAL A 75 -2.65 15.81 -4.54
CA VAL A 75 -2.51 15.53 -3.09
C VAL A 75 -3.81 15.81 -2.35
N ASP A 76 -4.51 16.90 -2.70
CA ASP A 76 -5.80 17.25 -2.13
C ASP A 76 -6.92 16.29 -2.56
N ALA A 77 -6.95 15.84 -3.82
CA ALA A 77 -7.97 14.92 -4.33
C ALA A 77 -7.87 13.51 -3.72
N ILE A 78 -6.65 13.04 -3.42
CA ILE A 78 -6.40 11.69 -2.88
C ILE A 78 -6.56 11.60 -1.35
N GLN A 79 -7.02 12.66 -0.69
CA GLN A 79 -7.27 12.63 0.75
C GLN A 79 -8.33 11.58 1.09
N PHE A 80 -8.07 10.78 2.11
CA PHE A 80 -8.91 9.62 2.47
C PHE A 80 -10.40 9.97 2.61
N ASN A 81 -10.72 11.09 3.26
CA ASN A 81 -12.11 11.52 3.45
C ASN A 81 -12.80 11.87 2.13
N LYS A 82 -12.09 12.45 1.17
CA LYS A 82 -12.62 12.77 -0.16
C LYS A 82 -12.86 11.50 -0.96
N LEU A 83 -11.91 10.57 -0.97
CA LEU A 83 -12.08 9.27 -1.62
C LEU A 83 -13.25 8.47 -1.02
N LYS A 84 -13.38 8.47 0.31
CA LYS A 84 -14.50 7.82 1.00
C LYS A 84 -15.85 8.47 0.70
N GLN A 85 -15.89 9.79 0.52
CA GLN A 85 -17.11 10.49 0.10
C GLN A 85 -17.44 10.17 -1.37
N LEU A 86 -16.44 10.11 -2.24
CA LEU A 86 -16.60 9.75 -3.63
C LEU A 86 -17.12 8.31 -3.79
N GLU A 87 -16.62 7.35 -3.00
CA GLU A 87 -17.12 5.97 -2.97
C GLU A 87 -18.64 5.92 -2.67
N LYS A 88 -19.15 6.79 -1.80
CA LYS A 88 -20.60 6.85 -1.52
C LYS A 88 -21.42 7.33 -2.71
N GLN A 89 -20.82 8.10 -3.62
CA GLN A 89 -21.50 8.66 -4.78
C GLN A 89 -21.47 7.72 -5.98
N ILE A 90 -20.32 7.08 -6.25
CA ILE A 90 -20.09 6.32 -7.49
C ILE A 90 -19.68 4.86 -7.26
N SER A 91 -19.67 4.37 -6.02
CA SER A 91 -19.13 3.06 -5.62
C SER A 91 -17.63 2.92 -5.95
N PHE A 92 -17.04 1.77 -5.60
CA PHE A 92 -15.66 1.43 -5.96
C PHE A 92 -15.57 -0.01 -6.45
N ASN A 93 -15.18 -0.22 -7.70
CA ASN A 93 -15.25 -1.52 -8.37
C ASN A 93 -14.29 -2.57 -7.77
N GLU A 94 -13.17 -2.14 -7.17
CA GLU A 94 -12.23 -3.06 -6.52
C GLU A 94 -12.67 -3.46 -5.11
N LYS A 95 -13.83 -2.97 -4.64
CA LYS A 95 -14.40 -3.41 -3.38
C LYS A 95 -14.71 -4.91 -3.44
N SER A 96 -14.19 -5.66 -2.48
CA SER A 96 -14.55 -7.07 -2.30
C SER A 96 -16.06 -7.23 -2.16
N TYR A 97 -16.61 -8.31 -2.74
CA TYR A 97 -18.04 -8.61 -2.71
C TYR A 97 -18.60 -8.68 -1.28
N SER A 98 -17.80 -9.13 -0.31
CA SER A 98 -18.20 -9.22 1.10
C SER A 98 -17.98 -7.94 1.90
N ALA A 99 -17.31 -6.92 1.34
CA ALA A 99 -17.00 -5.69 2.05
C ALA A 99 -18.11 -4.64 1.87
N LYS A 100 -18.52 -4.01 2.98
CA LYS A 100 -19.50 -2.90 2.94
C LYS A 100 -18.95 -1.68 2.18
N SER A 101 -17.68 -1.34 2.40
CA SER A 101 -16.95 -0.24 1.78
C SER A 101 -15.49 -0.61 1.56
N PHE A 102 -14.85 -0.09 0.52
CA PHE A 102 -13.42 -0.15 0.25
C PHE A 102 -12.65 0.77 1.22
N PHE A 103 -13.08 2.02 1.38
CA PHE A 103 -12.41 2.98 2.26
C PHE A 103 -12.96 2.90 3.70
N ARG A 104 -12.47 1.93 4.49
CA ARG A 104 -12.97 1.64 5.85
C ARG A 104 -12.61 2.73 6.88
N LYS A 105 -11.35 2.75 7.36
CA LYS A 105 -10.88 3.67 8.42
C LYS A 105 -9.73 4.57 7.99
N GLY A 106 -8.79 4.07 7.18
CA GLY A 106 -7.67 4.89 6.70
C GLY A 106 -6.73 5.37 7.79
N ILE A 107 -6.59 4.59 8.87
CA ILE A 107 -5.74 4.92 10.02
C ILE A 107 -4.60 3.90 10.15
N VAL A 108 -3.47 4.39 10.66
CA VAL A 108 -2.31 3.57 11.04
C VAL A 108 -2.54 2.96 12.42
N ASP A 109 -1.90 1.84 12.70
CA ASP A 109 -1.81 1.23 14.05
C ASP A 109 -3.13 0.78 14.70
N GLU A 110 -4.23 0.68 13.94
CA GLU A 110 -5.51 0.18 14.46
C GLU A 110 -5.34 -1.19 15.14
N TRP A 111 -4.47 -2.03 14.58
CA TRP A 111 -4.15 -3.38 15.07
C TRP A 111 -3.76 -3.40 16.55
N LYS A 112 -3.13 -2.34 17.08
CA LYS A 112 -2.74 -2.23 18.49
C LYS A 112 -3.94 -2.26 19.44
N SER A 113 -5.10 -1.79 18.98
CA SER A 113 -6.34 -1.73 19.76
C SER A 113 -7.27 -2.92 19.55
N VAL A 114 -7.20 -3.59 18.39
CA VAL A 114 -8.17 -4.62 18.00
C VAL A 114 -7.63 -6.05 18.13
N LEU A 115 -6.31 -6.26 18.13
CA LEU A 115 -5.73 -7.60 18.19
C LEU A 115 -5.53 -8.07 19.64
N PRO A 116 -6.01 -9.28 20.00
CA PRO A 116 -5.66 -9.92 21.26
C PRO A 116 -4.15 -10.08 21.43
N LYS A 117 -3.65 -9.87 22.65
CA LYS A 117 -2.21 -9.97 22.98
C LYS A 117 -1.59 -11.32 22.60
N SER A 118 -2.35 -12.42 22.66
CA SER A 118 -1.89 -13.76 22.27
C SER A 118 -1.59 -13.85 20.77
N ILE A 119 -2.44 -13.26 19.93
CA ILE A 119 -2.25 -13.19 18.47
C ILE A 119 -1.07 -12.29 18.15
N LEU A 120 -0.99 -11.13 18.80
CA LEU A 120 0.12 -10.19 18.61
C LEU A 120 1.48 -10.86 18.87
N LYS A 121 1.62 -11.55 20.02
CA LYS A 121 2.85 -12.30 20.36
C LYS A 121 3.21 -13.34 19.31
N ASN A 122 2.21 -14.01 18.72
CA ASN A 122 2.45 -15.01 17.67
C ASN A 122 2.95 -14.36 16.37
N ILE A 123 2.34 -13.22 15.96
CA ILE A 123 2.79 -12.45 14.79
C ILE A 123 4.22 -11.96 15.00
N GLU A 124 4.49 -11.31 16.13
CA GLU A 124 5.82 -10.78 16.46
C GLU A 124 6.89 -11.88 16.53
N LYS A 125 6.53 -13.08 17.01
CA LYS A 125 7.44 -14.23 17.04
C LYS A 125 7.76 -14.74 15.63
N ASN A 126 6.76 -14.89 14.78
CA ASN A 126 6.93 -15.49 13.44
C ASN A 126 7.54 -14.51 12.41
N PHE A 127 7.35 -13.20 12.60
CA PHE A 127 7.72 -12.17 11.64
C PHE A 127 8.69 -11.11 12.22
N ASN A 128 9.35 -11.44 13.35
CA ASN A 128 10.16 -10.49 14.11
C ASN A 128 11.21 -9.75 13.26
N GLU A 129 11.95 -10.50 12.46
CA GLU A 129 13.06 -9.97 11.68
C GLU A 129 12.59 -8.93 10.66
N GLU A 130 11.51 -9.23 9.94
CA GLU A 130 10.92 -8.32 8.95
C GLU A 130 10.30 -7.10 9.62
N MET A 131 9.59 -7.30 10.74
CA MET A 131 8.95 -6.21 11.48
C MET A 131 9.98 -5.24 12.05
N ARG A 132 11.09 -5.71 12.62
CA ARG A 132 12.20 -4.86 13.07
C ARG A 132 12.84 -4.08 11.91
N LYS A 133 13.09 -4.75 10.79
CA LYS A 133 13.66 -4.12 9.58
C LYS A 133 12.75 -3.02 9.01
N LEU A 134 11.45 -3.12 9.24
CA LEU A 134 10.45 -2.13 8.81
C LEU A 134 10.06 -1.14 9.91
N HIS A 135 10.66 -1.26 11.10
CA HIS A 135 10.39 -0.43 12.28
C HIS A 135 8.95 -0.50 12.80
N TYR A 136 8.31 -1.66 12.70
CA TYR A 136 7.00 -1.92 13.33
C TYR A 136 7.12 -2.31 14.81
N VAL A 137 8.27 -2.88 15.21
CA VAL A 137 8.64 -3.30 16.57
C VAL A 137 10.08 -2.95 16.88
#